data_AF-A0A2X3JEF5-F1
#
_entry.id   AF-A0A2X3JEF5-F1
#
_cell.length_a   1.000
_cell.length_b   1.000
_cell.length_c   1.000
_cell.angle_alpha   90.00
_cell.angle_beta   90.00
_cell.angle_gamma   90.00
#
_symmetry.space_group_name_H-M   'P 1'
#
loop_
_entity.id
_entity.type
_entity.pdbx_description
1 polymer ?
#
loop_
_entity_poly.entity_id
_entity_poly.type
_entity_poly.pdbx_seq_one_letter_code
_entity_poly.pdbx_strand_id
1 'polypeptide(L)'
;MVDVTSAEIRNIVTRQLENWGTTCITPDERLISQDYDIFLTDNPSNLTASGLLLSDDESGVREIGPGQLCVNFNMSNAMQEAVLQLIEVQLAQEEVTESPLGGDENAQLHASGYYALFVDTVPDDVKRLYTEAATSDFAALAQTAHRLKGVFAMLNLVPGKQLCETLEHLIREKDVPGIEKYISDIDSYVKSLL
;
A
#
# COMPACT_ATOMS: atom_id res chain seq x y z
N MET A 1 12.30 13.13 -7.01
CA MET A 1 11.96 14.43 -7.62
C MET A 1 12.42 15.56 -6.72
N VAL A 2 13.09 16.57 -7.28
CA VAL A 2 13.62 17.73 -6.56
C VAL A 2 12.89 18.99 -7.04
N ASP A 3 11.84 19.39 -6.33
CA ASP A 3 11.04 20.59 -6.58
C ASP A 3 11.49 21.73 -5.66
N VAL A 4 12.64 22.31 -6.00
CA VAL A 4 13.27 23.37 -5.21
C VAL A 4 13.24 24.68 -5.98
N THR A 5 12.63 25.69 -5.37
CA THR A 5 12.48 27.04 -5.91
C THR A 5 13.85 27.73 -6.01
N SER A 6 14.68 27.55 -4.98
CA SER A 6 15.99 28.16 -4.87
C SER A 6 17.06 27.39 -5.68
N ALA A 7 17.56 27.99 -6.77
CA ALA A 7 18.53 27.33 -7.66
C ALA A 7 19.85 26.92 -6.96
N GLU A 8 20.28 27.67 -5.94
CA GLU A 8 21.47 27.36 -5.15
C GLU A 8 21.26 26.11 -4.29
N ILE A 9 20.15 26.06 -3.54
CA ILE A 9 19.76 24.90 -2.75
C ILE A 9 19.64 23.68 -3.65
N ARG A 10 18.95 23.82 -4.79
CA ARG A 10 18.81 22.75 -5.78
C ARG A 10 20.17 22.18 -6.21
N ASN A 11 21.14 23.03 -6.57
CA ASN A 11 22.47 22.56 -6.96
C ASN A 11 23.21 21.81 -5.84
N ILE A 12 23.10 22.31 -4.60
CA ILE A 12 23.71 21.66 -3.43
C ILE A 12 23.12 20.26 -3.23
N VAL A 13 21.79 20.16 -3.25
CA VAL A 13 21.05 18.93 -2.96
C VAL A 13 21.23 17.92 -4.10
N THR A 14 21.11 18.36 -5.36
CA THR A 14 21.36 17.53 -6.54
C THR A 14 22.74 16.91 -6.49
N ARG A 15 23.78 17.70 -6.19
CA ARG A 15 25.14 17.17 -6.10
C ARG A 15 25.31 16.13 -4.99
N GLN A 16 24.66 16.33 -3.84
CA GLN A 16 24.67 15.35 -2.75
C GLN A 16 23.99 14.04 -3.15
N LEU A 17 22.81 14.14 -3.78
CA LEU A 17 22.06 13.00 -4.27
C LEU A 17 22.81 12.24 -5.39
N GLU A 18 23.43 12.96 -6.33
CA GLU A 18 24.25 12.35 -7.39
C GLU A 18 25.47 11.61 -6.82
N ASN A 19 26.09 12.14 -5.75
CA ASN A 19 27.18 11.44 -5.05
C ASN A 19 26.73 10.11 -4.42
N TRP A 20 25.44 9.97 -4.10
CA TRP A 20 24.84 8.72 -3.61
C TRP A 20 24.37 7.81 -4.74
N GLY A 21 24.50 8.23 -6.00
CA GLY A 21 24.06 7.48 -7.18
C GLY A 21 22.57 7.68 -7.51
N THR A 22 21.92 8.69 -6.93
CA THR A 22 20.49 8.96 -7.14
C THR A 22 20.26 9.78 -8.40
N THR A 23 19.25 9.40 -9.19
CA THR A 23 18.85 10.18 -10.38
C THR A 23 17.94 11.34 -9.96
N CYS A 24 18.42 12.57 -10.11
CA CYS A 24 17.66 13.76 -9.76
C CYS A 24 16.73 14.17 -10.90
N ILE A 25 15.42 14.02 -10.69
CA ILE A 25 14.39 14.46 -11.63
C ILE A 25 13.87 15.83 -11.18
N THR A 26 13.88 16.80 -12.09
CA THR A 26 13.26 18.11 -11.85
C THR A 26 11.81 18.04 -12.36
N PRO A 27 10.81 18.56 -11.62
CA PRO A 27 9.44 18.55 -12.09
C PRO A 27 9.35 19.33 -13.40
N ASP A 28 8.91 18.65 -14.45
CA ASP A 28 8.62 19.28 -15.74
C ASP A 28 7.11 19.49 -15.84
N GLU A 29 6.68 20.75 -15.99
CA GLU A 29 5.25 21.13 -16.05
C GLU A 29 4.47 20.44 -17.17
N ARG A 30 5.15 19.77 -18.12
CA ARG A 30 4.54 19.04 -19.24
C ARG A 30 4.20 17.59 -18.91
N LEU A 31 4.71 17.03 -17.82
CA LEU A 31 4.50 15.64 -17.42
C LEU A 31 3.72 15.59 -16.10
N ILE A 32 2.41 15.36 -16.22
CA ILE A 32 1.45 15.32 -15.09
C ILE A 32 1.69 14.10 -14.17
N SER A 33 2.47 13.11 -14.63
CA SER A 33 2.79 11.90 -13.87
C SER A 33 4.23 11.49 -14.13
N GLN A 34 5.17 12.11 -13.42
CA GLN A 34 6.50 11.54 -13.26
C GLN A 34 6.47 10.63 -12.04
N ASP A 35 6.84 9.37 -12.24
CA ASP A 35 7.04 8.42 -11.15
C ASP A 35 8.35 8.78 -10.44
N TYR A 36 8.32 8.86 -9.12
CA TYR A 36 9.49 9.18 -8.29
C TYR A 36 9.41 8.48 -6.94
N ASP A 37 10.54 8.02 -6.43
CA ASP A 37 10.60 7.36 -5.12
C ASP A 37 10.58 8.32 -3.93
N ILE A 38 11.15 9.52 -4.10
CA ILE A 38 11.33 10.50 -3.01
C ILE A 38 11.06 11.90 -3.54
N PHE A 39 10.25 12.66 -2.81
CA PHE A 39 9.98 14.08 -3.09
C PHE A 39 10.80 15.00 -2.17
N LEU A 40 11.44 16.02 -2.75
CA LEU A 40 12.17 17.05 -2.01
C LEU A 40 11.68 18.43 -2.43
N THR A 41 11.42 19.31 -1.47
CA THR A 41 11.06 20.71 -1.73
C THR A 41 11.65 21.67 -0.70
N ASP A 42 11.88 22.93 -1.08
CA ASP A 42 12.23 24.02 -0.15
C ASP A 42 11.01 24.81 0.35
N ASN A 43 9.82 24.53 -0.20
CA ASN A 43 8.61 25.27 0.15
C ASN A 43 7.62 24.37 0.92
N PRO A 44 7.26 24.72 2.17
CA PRO A 44 6.29 23.93 2.92
C PRO A 44 4.92 23.86 2.24
N SER A 45 4.59 24.83 1.38
CA SER A 45 3.30 24.85 0.65
C SER A 45 3.21 23.80 -0.46
N ASN A 46 4.35 23.35 -1.00
CA ASN A 46 4.41 22.32 -2.04
C ASN A 46 4.46 20.90 -1.44
N LEU A 47 4.66 20.78 -0.14
CA LEU A 47 4.73 19.50 0.57
C LEU A 47 3.32 18.92 0.75
N THR A 48 2.84 18.22 -0.29
CA THR A 48 1.47 17.71 -0.37
C THR A 48 1.30 16.25 0.07
N ALA A 49 2.40 15.49 0.18
CA ALA A 49 2.42 14.08 0.58
C ALA A 49 3.63 13.77 1.48
N SER A 50 4.13 12.53 1.45
CA SER A 50 5.40 12.15 2.08
C SER A 50 6.59 12.73 1.31
N GLY A 51 7.48 13.43 2.00
CA GLY A 51 8.60 14.10 1.37
C GLY A 51 9.53 14.81 2.34
N LEU A 52 10.64 15.30 1.81
CA LEU A 52 11.65 16.04 2.53
C LEU A 52 11.48 17.55 2.30
N LEU A 53 11.30 18.29 3.39
CA LEU A 53 11.38 19.75 3.41
C LEU A 53 12.82 20.17 3.70
N LEU A 54 13.39 20.97 2.82
CA LEU A 54 14.73 21.52 2.98
C LEU A 54 14.65 22.83 3.74
N SER A 55 15.43 22.98 4.82
CA SER A 55 15.49 24.21 5.61
C SER A 55 16.89 24.43 6.16
N ASP A 56 17.36 25.67 6.25
CA ASP A 56 18.70 25.97 6.76
C ASP A 56 18.77 26.12 8.29
N ASP A 57 17.63 26.35 8.95
CA ASP A 57 17.52 26.62 10.40
C ASP A 57 17.55 25.33 11.27
N GLU A 58 17.38 24.16 10.67
CA GLU A 58 17.32 22.90 11.41
C GLU A 58 18.70 22.36 11.78
N SER A 59 18.86 21.78 12.96
CA SER A 59 20.16 21.23 13.43
C SER A 59 20.40 19.76 13.01
N GLY A 60 19.50 19.19 12.21
CA GLY A 60 19.52 17.79 11.82
C GLY A 60 18.29 17.42 10.99
N VAL A 61 17.61 16.34 11.40
CA VAL A 61 16.31 15.92 10.86
C VAL A 61 15.22 16.13 11.91
N ARG A 62 14.07 16.67 11.50
CA ARG A 62 12.89 16.82 12.36
C ARG A 62 11.65 16.32 11.62
N GLU A 63 10.90 15.42 12.24
CA GLU A 63 9.60 15.02 11.72
C GLU A 63 8.56 16.13 11.95
N ILE A 64 7.90 16.57 10.89
CA ILE A 64 6.82 17.58 10.94
C ILE A 64 5.45 16.89 10.93
N GLY A 65 5.34 15.73 10.28
CA GLY A 65 4.12 14.97 10.13
C GLY A 65 4.36 13.58 9.56
N PRO A 66 3.31 12.77 9.37
CA PRO A 66 3.44 11.39 8.88
C PRO A 66 4.07 11.38 7.48
N GLY A 67 5.30 10.85 7.39
CA GLY A 67 6.10 10.82 6.17
C GLY A 67 6.66 12.18 5.72
N GLN A 68 6.58 13.21 6.56
CA GLN A 68 7.08 14.56 6.27
C GLN A 68 8.24 14.89 7.21
N LEU A 69 9.45 15.01 6.65
CA LEU A 69 10.66 15.30 7.42
C LEU A 69 11.25 16.63 6.97
N CYS A 70 11.56 17.50 7.91
CA CYS A 70 12.39 18.68 7.72
C CYS A 70 13.85 18.31 7.89
N VAL A 71 14.71 18.78 6.98
CA VAL A 71 16.14 18.48 7.03
C VAL A 71 16.99 19.65 6.61
N ASN A 72 18.16 19.76 7.27
CA ASN A 72 19.17 20.72 6.86
C ASN A 72 19.98 20.25 5.68
N PHE A 73 19.81 20.94 4.55
CA PHE A 73 20.54 20.66 3.31
C PHE A 73 22.06 20.91 3.42
N ASN A 74 22.52 21.69 4.41
CA ASN A 74 23.94 21.91 4.67
C ASN A 74 24.61 20.73 5.38
N MET A 75 23.83 19.84 6.01
CA MET A 75 24.33 18.69 6.73
C MET A 75 24.05 17.40 5.95
N SER A 76 25.03 16.94 5.17
CA SER A 76 24.87 15.73 4.35
C SER A 76 24.47 14.49 5.15
N ASN A 77 24.99 14.36 6.37
CA ASN A 77 24.59 13.26 7.25
C ASN A 77 23.10 13.36 7.64
N ALA A 78 22.60 14.55 7.92
CA ALA A 78 21.19 14.74 8.26
C ALA A 78 20.28 14.42 7.07
N MET A 79 20.67 14.85 5.86
CA MET A 79 19.98 14.47 4.62
C MET A 79 19.96 12.95 4.42
N GLN A 80 21.07 12.26 4.66
CA GLN A 80 21.14 10.82 4.50
C GLN A 80 20.23 10.09 5.50
N GLU A 81 20.24 10.51 6.76
CA GLU A 81 19.35 9.97 7.79
C GLU A 81 17.88 10.22 7.44
N ALA A 82 17.54 11.41 6.95
CA ALA A 82 16.18 11.76 6.54
C ALA A 82 15.72 10.92 5.34
N VAL A 83 16.58 10.68 4.35
CA VAL A 83 16.29 9.79 3.22
C VAL A 83 16.05 8.37 3.70
N LEU A 84 16.91 7.82 4.57
CA LEU A 84 16.74 6.48 5.12
C LEU A 84 15.41 6.35 5.86
N GLN A 85 15.13 7.28 6.77
CA GLN A 85 13.91 7.27 7.57
C GLN A 85 12.66 7.37 6.69
N LEU A 86 12.71 8.18 5.63
CA LEU A 86 11.61 8.28 4.69
C LEU A 86 11.41 6.99 3.89
N ILE A 87 12.48 6.30 3.50
CA ILE A 87 12.40 4.98 2.85
C ILE A 87 11.82 3.93 3.82
N GLU A 88 12.27 3.90 5.07
CA GLU A 88 11.73 2.99 6.08
C GLU A 88 10.24 3.23 6.31
N VAL A 89 9.85 4.51 6.42
CA VAL A 89 8.45 4.91 6.59
C VAL A 89 7.63 4.61 5.33
N GLN A 90 8.19 4.74 4.13
CA GLN A 90 7.52 4.34 2.89
C GLN A 90 7.40 2.83 2.76
N LEU A 91 8.41 2.03 3.12
CA LEU A 91 8.34 0.57 3.08
C LEU A 91 7.39 0.02 4.16
N ALA A 92 7.44 0.56 5.37
CA ALA A 92 6.52 0.21 6.44
C ALA A 92 5.09 0.66 6.09
N GLN A 93 4.94 1.82 5.45
CA GLN A 93 3.66 2.20 4.89
C GLN A 93 3.30 1.39 3.66
N GLU A 94 4.19 0.86 2.83
CA GLU A 94 3.84 -0.02 1.70
C GLU A 94 3.33 -1.37 2.23
N GLU A 95 3.84 -1.82 3.38
CA GLU A 95 3.25 -2.91 4.17
C GLU A 95 1.87 -2.56 4.80
N VAL A 96 1.58 -1.26 5.01
CA VAL A 96 0.35 -0.75 5.64
C VAL A 96 -0.58 0.00 4.66
N THR A 97 -0.19 0.14 3.39
CA THR A 97 -0.98 0.75 2.32
C THR A 97 -1.89 -0.36 1.81
N GLU A 98 -2.78 -0.76 2.70
CA GLU A 98 -4.19 -0.94 2.38
C GLU A 98 -4.58 0.28 1.53
N SER A 99 -4.46 0.11 0.22
CA SER A 99 -4.78 1.14 -0.75
C SER A 99 -6.20 1.64 -0.46
N PRO A 100 -6.43 2.95 -0.29
CA PRO A 100 -7.77 3.46 -0.12
C PRO A 100 -8.52 3.25 -1.44
N LEU A 101 -9.42 2.26 -1.44
CA LEU A 101 -10.54 2.10 -2.37
C LEU A 101 -10.20 1.99 -3.88
N GLY A 102 -10.26 0.76 -4.40
CA GLY A 102 -11.18 0.44 -5.51
C GLY A 102 -10.83 0.89 -6.93
N GLY A 103 -9.55 0.85 -7.33
CA GLY A 103 -9.15 1.28 -8.67
C GLY A 103 -8.99 0.18 -9.73
N ASP A 104 -8.19 -0.86 -9.46
CA ASP A 104 -7.66 -1.68 -10.57
C ASP A 104 -7.44 -3.17 -10.20
N GLU A 105 -8.03 -3.66 -9.11
CA GLU A 105 -7.88 -5.05 -8.67
C GLU A 105 -8.35 -6.05 -9.74
N ASN A 106 -9.47 -5.73 -10.41
CA ASN A 106 -10.01 -6.52 -11.51
C ASN A 106 -9.05 -6.50 -12.73
N ALA A 107 -8.53 -5.34 -13.10
CA ALA A 107 -7.59 -5.20 -14.22
C ALA A 107 -6.24 -5.88 -13.95
N GLN A 108 -5.76 -5.89 -12.70
CA GLN A 108 -4.58 -6.67 -12.29
C GLN A 108 -4.84 -8.18 -12.33
N LEU A 109 -6.03 -8.62 -11.91
CA LEU A 109 -6.45 -10.03 -12.01
C LEU A 109 -6.55 -10.50 -13.46
N HIS A 110 -7.10 -9.67 -14.34
CA HIS A 110 -7.16 -9.91 -15.78
C HIS A 110 -5.76 -9.88 -16.44
N ALA A 111 -4.87 -8.98 -16.02
CA ALA A 111 -3.50 -8.86 -16.53
C ALA A 111 -2.60 -10.03 -16.12
N SER A 112 -2.82 -10.59 -14.93
CA SER A 112 -2.02 -11.68 -14.38
C SER A 112 -2.25 -13.03 -15.06
N GLY A 113 -3.31 -13.16 -15.88
CA GLY A 113 -3.69 -14.42 -16.53
C GLY A 113 -4.31 -15.47 -15.61
N TYR A 114 -4.41 -15.20 -14.30
CA TYR A 114 -5.01 -16.10 -13.30
C TYR A 114 -6.52 -15.94 -13.15
N TYR A 115 -7.14 -14.98 -13.86
CA TYR A 115 -8.59 -14.77 -13.85
C TYR A 115 -9.39 -16.05 -14.17
N ALA A 116 -8.89 -16.89 -15.09
CA ALA A 116 -9.54 -18.17 -15.41
C ALA A 116 -9.59 -19.12 -14.20
N LEU A 117 -8.53 -19.18 -13.39
CA LEU A 117 -8.50 -20.00 -12.17
C LEU A 117 -9.36 -19.39 -11.07
N PHE A 118 -9.42 -18.06 -10.97
CA PHE A 118 -10.30 -17.35 -10.04
C PHE A 118 -11.78 -17.67 -10.31
N VAL A 119 -12.22 -17.52 -11.57
CA VAL A 119 -13.61 -17.77 -12.00
C VAL A 119 -13.99 -19.24 -11.82
N ASP A 120 -13.06 -20.18 -12.03
CA ASP A 120 -13.35 -21.61 -11.93
C ASP A 120 -13.42 -22.10 -10.47
N THR A 121 -12.55 -21.58 -9.59
CA THR A 121 -12.35 -22.15 -8.24
C THR A 121 -13.04 -21.38 -7.13
N VAL A 122 -13.06 -20.04 -7.17
CA VAL A 122 -13.56 -19.20 -6.08
C VAL A 122 -15.09 -19.30 -5.90
N PRO A 123 -15.92 -19.33 -6.96
CA PRO A 123 -17.37 -19.50 -6.79
C PRO A 123 -17.75 -20.86 -6.22
N ASP A 124 -16.95 -21.89 -6.49
CA ASP A 124 -17.16 -23.22 -5.93
C ASP A 124 -16.84 -23.23 -4.42
N ASP A 125 -15.77 -22.57 -4.00
CA ASP A 125 -15.44 -22.38 -2.58
C ASP A 125 -16.49 -21.57 -1.82
N VAL A 126 -17.04 -20.51 -2.42
CA VAL A 126 -18.11 -19.72 -1.78
C VAL A 126 -19.36 -20.57 -1.56
N LYS A 127 -19.72 -21.43 -2.52
CA LYS A 127 -20.84 -22.38 -2.34
C LYS A 127 -20.56 -23.42 -1.25
N ARG A 128 -19.31 -23.89 -1.14
CA ARG A 128 -18.90 -24.77 -0.04
C ARG A 128 -19.01 -24.07 1.30
N LEU A 129 -18.58 -22.80 1.42
CA LEU A 129 -18.74 -22.02 2.65
C LEU A 129 -20.21 -21.97 3.11
N TYR A 130 -21.15 -21.68 2.20
CA TYR A 130 -22.58 -21.69 2.53
C TYR A 130 -23.08 -23.07 2.97
N THR A 131 -22.61 -24.15 2.32
CA THR A 131 -23.00 -25.52 2.65
C THR A 131 -22.45 -25.94 4.02
N GLU A 132 -21.16 -25.67 4.26
CA GLU A 132 -20.45 -25.98 5.50
C GLU A 132 -21.03 -25.19 6.68
N ALA A 133 -21.39 -23.92 6.47
CA ALA A 133 -22.08 -23.09 7.44
C ALA A 133 -23.48 -23.65 7.76
N ALA A 134 -24.25 -24.05 6.74
CA ALA A 134 -25.56 -24.67 6.94
C ALA A 134 -25.47 -26.01 7.70
N THR A 135 -24.40 -26.78 7.50
CA THR A 135 -24.14 -28.02 8.25
C THR A 135 -23.48 -27.79 9.62
N SER A 136 -23.17 -26.54 9.99
CA SER A 136 -22.39 -26.19 11.19
C SER A 136 -21.04 -26.91 11.29
N ASP A 137 -20.42 -27.24 10.15
CA ASP A 137 -19.13 -27.91 10.10
C ASP A 137 -18.00 -26.88 10.11
N PHE A 138 -17.70 -26.36 11.30
CA PHE A 138 -16.71 -25.30 11.49
C PHE A 138 -15.28 -25.71 11.10
N ALA A 139 -14.97 -27.02 11.12
CA ALA A 139 -13.64 -27.50 10.74
C ALA A 139 -13.47 -27.43 9.21
N ALA A 140 -14.47 -27.90 8.47
CA ALA A 140 -14.50 -27.82 7.02
C ALA A 140 -14.57 -26.35 6.55
N LEU A 141 -15.45 -25.55 7.19
CA LEU A 141 -15.59 -24.12 6.94
C LEU A 141 -14.27 -23.34 7.12
N ALA A 142 -13.52 -23.61 8.19
CA ALA A 142 -12.21 -22.98 8.42
C ALA A 142 -11.20 -23.37 7.33
N GLN A 143 -11.21 -24.63 6.89
CA GLN A 143 -10.33 -25.11 5.83
C GLN A 143 -10.62 -24.39 4.50
N THR A 144 -11.90 -24.23 4.16
CA THR A 144 -12.36 -23.51 2.96
C THR A 144 -12.03 -22.02 3.03
N ALA A 145 -12.26 -21.38 4.19
CA ALA A 145 -11.89 -19.97 4.41
C ALA A 145 -10.37 -19.76 4.29
N HIS A 146 -9.57 -20.66 4.85
CA HIS A 146 -8.10 -20.62 4.74
C HIS A 146 -7.63 -20.78 3.29
N ARG A 147 -8.27 -21.66 2.53
CA ARG A 147 -7.98 -21.85 1.10
C ARG A 147 -8.28 -20.59 0.30
N LEU A 148 -9.44 -19.98 0.51
CA LEU A 148 -9.83 -18.71 -0.12
C LEU A 148 -8.86 -17.59 0.24
N LYS A 149 -8.45 -17.48 1.50
CA LYS A 149 -7.41 -16.53 1.93
C LYS A 149 -6.13 -16.68 1.12
N GLY A 150 -5.68 -17.92 0.89
CA GLY A 150 -4.50 -18.20 0.08
C GLY A 150 -4.65 -17.74 -1.37
N VAL A 151 -5.82 -17.98 -1.97
CA VAL A 151 -6.13 -17.53 -3.34
C VAL A 151 -6.16 -16.01 -3.42
N PHE A 152 -6.83 -15.32 -2.50
CA PHE A 152 -6.85 -13.86 -2.46
C PHE A 152 -5.45 -13.27 -2.23
N ALA A 153 -4.64 -13.85 -1.34
CA ALA A 153 -3.26 -13.43 -1.13
C ALA A 153 -2.38 -13.63 -2.38
N MET A 154 -2.53 -14.76 -3.08
CA MET A 154 -1.79 -15.03 -4.31
C MET A 154 -2.16 -14.06 -5.45
N LEU A 155 -3.42 -13.63 -5.50
CA LEU A 155 -3.93 -12.67 -6.48
C LEU A 155 -3.75 -11.21 -6.05
N ASN A 156 -3.07 -10.97 -4.92
CA ASN A 156 -2.88 -9.65 -4.33
C ASN A 156 -4.18 -8.88 -4.02
N LEU A 157 -5.29 -9.62 -3.78
CA LEU A 157 -6.59 -9.08 -3.38
C LEU A 157 -6.64 -8.89 -1.86
N VAL A 158 -6.09 -7.77 -1.41
CA VAL A 158 -6.04 -7.39 0.01
C VAL A 158 -7.42 -7.37 0.69
N PRO A 159 -8.49 -6.80 0.10
CA PRO A 159 -9.80 -6.76 0.74
C PRO A 159 -10.40 -8.16 0.90
N GLY A 160 -10.27 -9.02 -0.11
CA GLY A 160 -10.72 -10.41 -0.06
C GLY A 160 -10.00 -11.23 1.01
N LYS A 161 -8.69 -11.02 1.16
CA LYS A 161 -7.88 -11.66 2.21
C LYS A 161 -8.37 -11.26 3.60
N GLN A 162 -8.61 -9.97 3.85
CA GLN A 162 -9.08 -9.48 5.15
C GLN A 162 -10.47 -10.03 5.51
N LEU A 163 -11.36 -10.17 4.53
CA LEU A 163 -12.67 -10.81 4.73
C LEU A 163 -12.51 -12.27 5.17
N CYS A 164 -11.60 -13.02 4.55
CA CYS A 164 -11.31 -14.41 4.94
C CYS A 164 -10.63 -14.52 6.32
N GLU A 165 -9.71 -13.61 6.67
CA GLU A 165 -9.09 -13.57 7.99
C GLU A 165 -10.11 -13.29 9.10
N THR A 166 -11.03 -12.37 8.85
CA THR A 166 -12.12 -12.07 9.78
C THR A 166 -13.10 -13.25 9.89
N LEU A 167 -13.40 -13.91 8.78
CA LEU A 167 -14.20 -15.13 8.78
C LEU A 167 -13.54 -16.24 9.62
N GLU A 168 -12.24 -16.50 9.46
CA GLU A 168 -11.51 -17.48 10.28
C GLU A 168 -11.58 -17.14 11.78
N HIS A 169 -11.53 -15.86 12.14
CA HIS A 169 -11.68 -15.42 13.53
C HIS A 169 -13.08 -15.73 14.07
N LEU A 170 -14.12 -15.38 13.33
CA LEU A 170 -15.52 -15.62 13.70
C LEU A 170 -15.82 -17.12 13.83
N ILE A 171 -15.21 -17.96 12.98
CA ILE A 171 -15.29 -19.42 13.09
C ILE A 171 -14.68 -19.93 14.39
N ARG A 172 -13.55 -19.36 14.80
CA ARG A 172 -12.89 -19.69 16.07
C ARG A 172 -13.72 -19.27 17.28
N GLU A 173 -14.41 -18.13 17.17
CA GLU A 173 -15.34 -17.63 18.19
C GLU A 173 -16.71 -18.33 18.17
N LYS A 174 -16.99 -19.12 17.13
CA LYS A 174 -18.27 -19.82 16.88
C LYS A 174 -19.46 -18.86 16.76
N ASP A 175 -19.23 -17.67 16.22
CA ASP A 175 -20.27 -16.67 16.00
C ASP A 175 -21.02 -16.94 14.68
N VAL A 176 -22.03 -17.82 14.74
CA VAL A 176 -22.86 -18.21 13.59
C VAL A 176 -23.43 -17.01 12.81
N PRO A 177 -24.05 -15.98 13.43
CA PRO A 177 -24.58 -14.84 12.67
C PRO A 177 -23.48 -13.99 12.00
N GLY A 178 -22.31 -13.86 12.63
CA GLY A 178 -21.15 -13.21 12.03
C GLY A 178 -20.62 -13.96 10.81
N ILE A 179 -20.55 -15.29 10.90
CA ILE A 179 -20.12 -16.18 9.81
C ILE A 179 -21.02 -16.02 8.58
N GLU A 180 -22.35 -16.11 8.73
CA GLU A 180 -23.29 -15.98 7.60
C GLU A 180 -23.22 -14.60 6.93
N LYS A 181 -23.02 -13.55 7.74
CA LYS A 181 -22.83 -12.19 7.24
C LYS A 181 -21.54 -12.08 6.41
N TYR A 182 -20.41 -12.53 6.95
CA TYR A 182 -19.13 -12.45 6.25
C TYR A 182 -19.05 -13.34 5.01
N ILE A 183 -19.71 -14.50 4.99
CA ILE A 183 -19.84 -15.32 3.78
C ILE A 183 -20.59 -14.51 2.70
N SER A 184 -21.62 -13.75 3.07
CA SER A 184 -22.38 -12.91 2.14
C SER A 184 -21.61 -11.67 1.66
N ASP A 185 -20.78 -11.08 2.51
CA ASP A 185 -19.84 -10.02 2.13
C ASP A 185 -18.79 -10.56 1.14
N ILE A 186 -18.23 -11.77 1.38
CA ILE A 186 -17.31 -12.44 0.44
C ILE A 186 -17.99 -12.74 -0.89
N ASP A 187 -19.20 -13.27 -0.89
CA ASP A 187 -19.97 -13.54 -2.13
C ASP A 187 -20.22 -12.26 -2.93
N SER A 188 -20.60 -11.17 -2.25
CA SER A 188 -20.81 -9.86 -2.88
C SER A 188 -19.50 -9.29 -3.46
N TYR A 189 -18.40 -9.46 -2.75
CA TYR A 189 -17.07 -9.06 -3.20
C TYR A 189 -16.63 -9.83 -4.45
N VAL A 190 -16.77 -11.16 -4.43
CA VAL A 190 -16.46 -12.02 -5.59
C VAL A 190 -17.33 -11.66 -6.79
N LYS A 191 -18.63 -11.38 -6.60
CA LYS A 191 -19.52 -10.91 -7.67
C LYS A 191 -19.15 -9.55 -8.23
N SER A 192 -18.52 -8.68 -7.43
CA SER A 192 -18.01 -7.40 -7.92
C SER A 192 -16.72 -7.52 -8.73
N LEU A 193 -16.01 -8.65 -8.60
CA LEU A 193 -14.76 -8.98 -9.29
C LEU A 193 -14.97 -9.83 -10.56
N LEU A 194 -16.15 -10.45 -10.72
CA LEU A 194 -16.54 -11.24 -11.88
C LEU A 194 -17.25 -10.40 -12.93
#